data_AF-X1QHA7-F1
#
_entry.id   AF-X1QHA7-F1
#
_cell.length_a   1.000
_cell.length_b   1.000
_cell.length_c   1.000
_cell.angle_alpha   90.00
_cell.angle_beta   90.00
_cell.angle_gamma   90.00
#
_symmetry.space_group_name_H-M   'P 1'
#
loop_
_entity.id
_entity.type
_entity.pdbx_description
1 polymer ?
#
loop_
_entity_poly.entity_id
_entity_poly.type
_entity_poly.pdbx_seq_one_letter_code
_entity_poly.pdbx_strand_id
1 'polypeptide(L)' 'MPAVAEIYIYCPYCDDLLDCQDFQKHIRRKHRDKPQRFIVRQHPTHPVDAENVGKVAG' A
#
# COMPACT_ATOMS: atom_id res chain seq x y z
N MET A 1 -21.24 0.46 -18.51
CA MET A 1 -19.86 -0.01 -18.75
C MET A 1 -19.07 0.30 -17.49
N PRO A 2 -18.42 -0.66 -16.80
CA PRO A 2 -17.71 -0.36 -15.57
C PRO A 2 -16.52 0.54 -15.90
N ALA A 3 -16.38 1.66 -15.18
CA ALA A 3 -15.24 2.54 -15.30
C ALA A 3 -13.99 1.79 -14.84
N VAL A 4 -13.03 1.59 -15.73
CA VAL A 4 -11.71 1.05 -15.38
C VAL A 4 -10.97 2.18 -14.69
N ALA A 5 -10.91 2.13 -13.36
CA ALA A 5 -10.07 3.06 -12.61
C ALA A 5 -8.60 2.67 -12.84
N GLU A 6 -7.83 3.55 -13.46
CA GLU A 6 -6.37 3.42 -13.54
C GLU A 6 -5.80 3.74 -12.15
N ILE A 7 -5.31 2.71 -11.46
CA ILE A 7 -4.76 2.82 -10.10
C ILE A 7 -3.24 2.75 -10.23
N TYR A 8 -2.57 3.84 -9.86
CA TYR A 8 -1.11 3.91 -9.85
C TYR A 8 -0.54 3.72 -8.44
N ILE A 9 0.59 3.01 -8.35
CA ILE A 9 1.26 2.65 -7.11
C ILE A 9 2.77 2.90 -7.25
N TYR A 10 3.37 3.54 -6.25
CA TYR A 10 4.82 3.69 -6.16
C TYR A 10 5.47 2.39 -5.68
N CYS A 11 6.57 2.00 -6.32
CA CYS A 11 7.37 0.86 -5.90
C CYS A 11 8.11 1.17 -4.59
N PRO A 12 7.93 0.38 -3.52
CA PRO A 12 8.58 0.63 -2.22
C PRO A 12 10.09 0.33 -2.19
N TYR A 13 10.68 -0.03 -3.34
CA TYR A 13 12.06 -0.49 -3.45
C TYR A 13 12.93 0.37 -4.36
N CYS A 14 12.32 1.13 -5.28
CA CYS A 14 13.00 1.98 -6.25
C CYS A 14 12.20 3.22 -6.65
N ASP A 15 11.07 3.49 -5.99
CA ASP A 15 10.21 4.66 -6.19
C ASP A 15 9.65 4.83 -7.61
N ASP A 16 9.73 3.77 -8.45
CA ASP A 16 9.10 3.73 -9.78
C ASP A 16 7.57 3.82 -9.63
N LEU A 17 6.92 4.74 -10.36
CA LEU A 17 5.46 4.82 -10.46
C LEU A 17 4.95 3.80 -11.49
N LEU A 18 4.04 2.93 -11.06
CA LEU A 18 3.58 1.78 -11.85
C LEU A 18 2.06 1.69 -11.83
N ASP A 19 1.48 1.18 -12.92
CA ASP A 19 0.09 0.73 -12.89
C ASP A 19 -0.06 -0.49 -11.96
N CYS A 20 -1.18 -0.58 -11.25
CA CYS A 20 -1.48 -1.66 -10.34
C CYS A 20 -1.39 -3.05 -11.00
N GLN A 21 -1.74 -3.17 -12.28
CA GLN A 21 -1.64 -4.43 -13.03
C GLN A 21 -0.19 -4.85 -13.30
N ASP A 22 0.71 -3.88 -13.43
CA ASP A 22 2.13 -4.12 -13.71
C ASP A 22 3.02 -4.12 -12.47
N PHE A 23 2.52 -3.61 -11.33
CA PHE A 23 3.23 -3.62 -10.05
C PHE A 23 3.77 -5.02 -9.71
N GLN A 24 2.92 -6.06 -9.77
CA GLN A 24 3.35 -7.42 -9.42
C GLN A 24 4.45 -7.95 -10.36
N LYS A 25 4.36 -7.66 -11.65
CA LYS A 25 5.38 -8.06 -12.64
C LYS A 25 6.69 -7.31 -12.40
N HIS A 26 6.62 -6.02 -12.08
CA HIS A 26 7.76 -5.18 -11.75
C HIS A 26 8.52 -5.74 -10.54
N ILE A 27 7.84 -6.04 -9.43
CA ILE A 27 8.47 -6.58 -8.22
C ILE A 27 9.19 -7.91 -8.54
N ARG A 28 8.53 -8.82 -9.28
CA ARG A 28 9.12 -10.12 -9.64
C ARG A 28 10.35 -10.01 -10.56
N ARG A 29 10.39 -9.00 -11.44
CA ARG A 29 11.47 -8.83 -12.42
C ARG A 29 12.65 -8.02 -11.86
N LYS A 30 12.40 -6.86 -11.25
CA LYS A 30 13.45 -5.95 -10.75
C LYS A 30 13.86 -6.22 -9.30
N HIS A 31 13.00 -6.85 -8.50
CA HIS A 31 13.21 -7.05 -7.07
C HIS A 31 13.08 -8.51 -6.66
N ARG A 32 13.48 -9.43 -7.55
CA ARG A 32 13.44 -10.88 -7.33
C ARG A 32 14.19 -11.32 -6.06
N ASP A 33 15.33 -10.67 -5.81
CA ASP A 33 16.20 -10.96 -4.66
C ASP A 33 15.76 -10.26 -3.37
N LYS A 34 14.76 -9.37 -3.42
CA LYS A 34 14.24 -8.73 -2.22
C LYS A 34 13.17 -9.63 -1.60
N PRO A 35 13.24 -9.90 -0.28
CA PRO A 35 12.19 -10.69 0.38
C PRO A 35 10.84 -10.01 0.15
N GLN A 36 9.81 -10.79 -0.13
CA GLN A 36 8.46 -10.28 -0.37
C GLN A 36 7.95 -9.60 0.91
N ARG A 37 8.14 -8.27 1.02
CA ARG A 37 7.60 -7.48 2.11
C ARG A 37 6.11 -7.33 1.90
N PHE A 38 5.32 -8.08 2.67
CA PHE A 38 3.91 -7.77 2.82
C PHE A 38 3.84 -6.43 3.54
N ILE A 39 3.56 -5.35 2.82
CA ILE A 39 3.16 -4.10 3.47
C ILE A 39 1.75 -4.37 3.98
N VAL A 40 1.66 -4.94 5.18
CA VAL A 40 0.42 -4.94 5.96
C VAL A 40 0.24 -3.48 6.37
N ARG A 41 -0.31 -2.65 5.46
CA ARG A 41 -1.07 -1.51 5.91
C ARG A 41 -2.22 -2.13 6.66
N GLN A 42 -2.13 -2.16 7.99
CA GLN A 42 -3.29 -2.45 8.82
C GLN A 42 -4.33 -1.44 8.38
N HIS A 43 -5.23 -1.85 7.49
CA HIS A 43 -6.43 -1.10 7.23
C HIS A 43 -7.16 -1.20 8.57
N PRO A 44 -7.36 -0.10 9.30
CA PRO A 44 -8.15 -0.19 10.52
C PRO A 44 -9.52 -0.72 10.08
N THR A 45 -9.78 -1.99 10.40
CA THR A 45 -11.07 -2.64 10.22
C THR A 45 -12.03 -2.31 11.36
N HIS A 46 -11.60 -1.45 12.29
CA HIS A 46 -12.46 -0.89 13.30
C HIS A 46 -13.02 0.45 12.81
N PRO A 47 -14.34 0.66 12.82
CA PRO A 47 -14.88 2.01 12.73
C PRO A 47 -14.24 2.80 13.86
N VAL A 48 -13.57 3.89 13.52
CA VAL A 48 -13.02 4.81 14.50
C VAL A 48 -14.24 5.52 15.07
N ASP A 49 -14.81 5.01 16.17
CA ASP A 49 -15.73 5.79 16.97
C ASP A 49 -14.96 7.03 17.45
N ALA A 50 -15.41 8.20 16.97
CA ALA A 50 -14.73 9.48 17.08
C ALA A 50 -14.79 10.09 18.49
N GLU A 51 -14.65 9.28 19.54
CA GLU A 51 -14.66 9.75 20.92
C GLU A 51 -13.57 9.07 21.75
N ASN A 52 -12.34 9.60 21.66
CA ASN A 52 -11.51 9.98 22.81
C ASN A 52 -10.13 10.44 22.33
N VAL A 53 -10.04 11.70 21.92
CA VAL A 53 -8.77 12.44 21.98
C VAL A 53 -8.54 12.78 23.45
N GLY A 54 -7.71 12.00 24.14
CA GLY A 54 -7.51 12.18 25.57
C GLY A 54 -6.27 11.50 26.13
N LYS A 55 -5.19 12.29 26.21
CA LYS A 55 -3.99 12.15 27.07
C LYS A 55 -2.96 11.09 26.69
N VAL A 56 -1.89 11.58 26.05
CA VAL A 56 -0.53 11.16 26.43
C VAL A 56 0.24 12.43 26.79
N ALA A 57 0.36 12.69 28.09
CA ALA A 57 1.32 13.65 28.64
C ALA A 57 1.72 13.18 30.05
N GLY A 58 3.02 12.90 30.22
CA GLY A 58 3.69 12.75 31.51
C GLY A 58 3.78 11.33 32.03
#